data_AF-A0A428X685-F1
#
_entry.id   AF-A0A428X685-F1
#
_cell.length_a   1.000
_cell.length_b   1.000
_cell.length_c   1.000
_cell.angle_alpha   90.00
_cell.angle_beta   90.00
_cell.angle_gamma   90.00
#
_symmetry.space_group_name_H-M   'P 1'
#
loop_
_entity.id
_entity.type
_entity.pdbx_description
1 polymer ?
#
loop_
_entity_poly.entity_id
_entity_poly.type
_entity_poly.pdbx_seq_one_letter_code
_entity_poly.pdbx_strand_id
1 'polypeptide(L)'
;MFVLGLGLFAGSMAATPAVASAAETATQAVKTVVRQEKATASAEIQASYICSVNFRTRYLVTWDCRVFSGAVRVWIKCSNNQTYYSGWHPVGLYYITGNCAVFGATLLDTGVESMG
;
A
#
# COMPACT_ATOMS: atom_id res chain seq x y z
N MET A 1 -0.59 -55.52 -0.35
CA MET A 1 -0.11 -55.73 -1.73
C MET A 1 0.13 -54.34 -2.31
N PHE A 2 1.40 -53.91 -2.38
CA PHE A 2 2.19 -53.74 -3.62
C PHE A 2 1.55 -52.66 -4.54
N VAL A 3 2.19 -51.56 -4.93
CA VAL A 3 3.56 -51.38 -5.45
C VAL A 3 3.99 -49.90 -5.33
N LEU A 4 5.25 -49.67 -4.95
CA LEU A 4 6.00 -48.41 -5.06
C LEU A 4 6.21 -47.98 -6.53
N GLY A 5 6.04 -46.69 -6.84
CA GLY A 5 6.43 -46.12 -8.14
C GLY A 5 7.49 -45.02 -7.99
N LEU A 6 8.75 -45.41 -7.79
CA LEU A 6 9.92 -44.54 -7.97
C LEU A 6 10.16 -44.33 -9.48
N GLY A 7 10.10 -43.08 -9.95
CA GLY A 7 10.49 -42.70 -11.31
C GLY A 7 11.67 -41.73 -11.27
N LEU A 8 12.88 -42.29 -11.27
CA LEU A 8 14.14 -41.57 -11.49
C LEU A 8 14.27 -41.24 -12.99
N PHE A 9 14.37 -39.96 -13.36
CA PHE A 9 14.90 -39.58 -14.67
C PHE A 9 16.13 -38.70 -14.47
N ALA A 10 17.29 -39.35 -14.59
CA ALA A 10 18.58 -38.71 -14.81
C ALA A 10 18.71 -38.40 -16.31
N GLY A 11 18.96 -37.14 -16.65
CA GLY A 11 19.24 -36.69 -18.01
C GLY A 11 20.34 -35.64 -17.99
N SER A 12 21.53 -36.06 -18.40
CA SER A 12 22.77 -35.30 -18.39
C SER A 12 22.96 -34.48 -19.67
N MET A 13 23.63 -33.32 -19.53
CA MET A 13 24.53 -32.68 -20.51
C MET A 13 23.93 -32.00 -21.74
N ALA A 14 23.99 -30.66 -21.76
CA ALA A 14 24.46 -29.89 -22.91
C ALA A 14 24.88 -28.48 -22.44
N ALA A 15 26.19 -28.28 -22.28
CA ALA A 15 26.76 -26.95 -22.10
C ALA A 15 27.02 -26.35 -23.49
N THR A 16 26.42 -25.20 -23.77
CA THR A 16 26.71 -24.37 -24.94
C THR A 16 27.20 -23.01 -24.46
N PRO A 17 28.43 -22.57 -24.80
CA PRO A 17 28.86 -21.20 -24.57
C PRO A 17 28.38 -20.33 -25.74
N ALA A 18 27.59 -19.30 -25.45
CA ALA A 18 27.20 -18.30 -26.45
C ALA A 18 27.49 -16.89 -25.91
N VAL A 19 28.66 -16.40 -26.32
CA VAL A 19 29.03 -15.04 -26.74
C VAL A 19 28.16 -13.88 -26.21
N ALA A 20 28.84 -12.98 -25.52
CA ALA A 20 28.36 -11.68 -25.07
C ALA A 20 27.87 -10.78 -26.23
N SER A 21 26.78 -10.07 -26.00
CA SER A 21 26.57 -8.73 -26.55
C SER A 21 26.04 -7.83 -25.44
N ALA A 22 26.88 -6.93 -24.95
CA ALA A 22 26.45 -5.85 -24.07
C ALA A 22 25.56 -4.91 -24.86
N ALA A 23 24.26 -4.88 -24.54
CA ALA A 23 23.37 -3.83 -24.98
C ALA A 23 23.56 -2.63 -24.04
N GLU A 24 24.33 -1.63 -24.48
CA GLU A 24 24.33 -0.30 -23.85
C GLU A 24 22.95 0.33 -24.05
N THR A 25 22.08 0.11 -23.07
CA THR A 25 20.85 0.89 -22.93
C THR A 25 21.24 2.26 -22.41
N ALA A 26 21.23 3.26 -23.30
CA ALA A 26 21.30 4.65 -22.92
C ALA A 26 20.05 5.01 -22.10
N THR A 27 20.17 4.89 -20.78
CA THR A 27 19.15 5.37 -19.84
C THR A 27 19.13 6.89 -19.92
N GLN A 28 18.18 7.44 -20.69
CA GLN A 28 17.86 8.85 -20.63
C GLN A 28 17.49 9.19 -19.18
N ALA A 29 18.33 9.99 -18.54
CA ALA A 29 18.03 10.58 -17.25
C ALA A 29 16.85 11.53 -17.44
N VAL A 30 15.63 11.03 -17.24
CA VAL A 30 14.45 11.86 -17.05
C VAL A 30 14.71 12.67 -15.80
N LYS A 31 15.04 13.94 -16.01
CA LYS A 31 15.23 14.93 -14.95
C LYS A 31 13.86 15.22 -14.35
N THR A 32 13.39 14.31 -13.50
CA THR A 32 12.24 14.54 -12.65
C THR A 32 12.58 15.71 -11.76
N VAL A 33 12.03 16.89 -12.06
CA VAL A 33 12.05 18.02 -11.16
C VAL A 33 11.15 17.64 -9.99
N VAL A 34 11.71 16.89 -9.03
CA VAL A 34 11.09 16.71 -7.73
C VAL A 34 11.14 18.09 -7.10
N ARG A 35 10.00 18.78 -7.11
CA ARG A 35 9.79 19.93 -6.24
C ARG A 35 9.89 19.39 -4.81
N GLN A 36 11.07 19.44 -4.22
CA GLN A 36 11.23 19.33 -2.78
C GLN A 36 10.56 20.56 -2.19
N GLU A 37 9.25 20.45 -1.94
CA GLU A 37 8.63 21.24 -0.89
C GLU A 37 9.40 20.90 0.37
N LYS A 38 10.13 21.90 0.87
CA LYS A 38 10.88 21.83 2.12
C LYS A 38 9.86 21.58 3.23
N ALA A 39 9.56 20.30 3.49
CA ALA A 39 8.85 19.88 4.68
C ALA A 39 9.72 20.35 5.85
N THR A 40 9.28 21.40 6.53
CA THR A 40 9.80 21.75 7.84
C THR A 40 9.54 20.52 8.71
N ALA A 41 10.57 19.68 8.88
CA ALA A 41 10.52 18.54 9.77
C ALA A 41 10.44 19.09 11.19
N SER A 42 9.21 19.40 11.63
CA SER A 42 8.89 19.43 13.05
C SER A 42 9.23 18.03 13.54
N ALA A 43 10.18 17.92 14.47
CA ALA A 43 10.51 16.67 15.17
C ALA A 43 9.38 16.28 16.13
N GLU A 44 8.16 16.35 15.64
CA GLU A 44 6.95 15.89 16.30
C GLU A 44 7.03 14.37 16.27
N ILE A 45 6.88 13.75 17.43
CA ILE A 45 6.85 12.29 17.57
C ILE A 45 5.75 11.83 16.60
N GLN A 46 6.13 11.20 15.49
CA GLN A 46 5.15 10.70 14.53
C GLN A 46 4.72 9.30 14.98
N ALA A 47 3.40 9.07 15.00
CA ALA A 47 2.84 7.75 15.25
C ALA A 47 3.49 6.71 14.30
N SER A 48 3.84 5.54 14.81
CA SER A 48 4.27 4.42 13.98
C SER A 48 3.08 3.53 13.69
N TYR A 49 2.74 3.34 12.41
CA TYR A 49 1.60 2.54 11.99
C TYR A 49 1.78 1.98 10.58
N ILE A 50 1.01 0.94 10.26
CA ILE A 50 0.80 0.42 8.90
C ILE A 50 -0.70 0.37 8.67
N CYS A 51 -1.19 1.07 7.64
CA CYS A 51 -2.57 0.98 7.20
C CYS A 51 -2.62 0.56 5.74
N SER A 52 -3.52 -0.35 5.39
CA SER A 52 -3.72 -0.81 4.02
C SER A 52 -5.20 -0.78 3.67
N VAL A 53 -5.52 -0.31 2.46
CA VAL A 53 -6.88 -0.36 1.93
C VAL A 53 -7.13 -1.76 1.40
N ASN A 54 -8.11 -2.47 1.96
CA ASN A 54 -8.43 -3.85 1.55
C ASN A 54 -9.56 -3.91 0.54
N PHE A 55 -10.52 -3.00 0.66
CA PHE A 55 -11.68 -2.96 -0.20
C PHE A 55 -12.03 -1.51 -0.51
N ARG A 56 -12.31 -1.23 -1.79
CA ARG A 56 -12.73 0.09 -2.24
C ARG A 56 -13.76 -0.03 -3.35
N THR A 57 -14.86 0.69 -3.17
CA THR A 57 -15.92 0.88 -4.17
C THR A 57 -16.20 2.36 -4.33
N ARG A 58 -17.20 2.70 -5.15
CA ARG A 58 -17.64 4.08 -5.34
C ARG A 58 -18.31 4.72 -4.11
N TYR A 59 -18.62 3.94 -3.07
CA TYR A 59 -19.33 4.43 -1.87
C TYR A 59 -18.66 4.07 -0.56
N LEU A 60 -17.93 2.96 -0.57
CA LEU A 60 -17.42 2.33 0.62
C LEU A 60 -15.94 2.01 0.44
N VAL A 61 -15.19 2.16 1.51
CA VAL A 61 -13.77 1.82 1.60
C VAL A 61 -13.49 1.22 2.97
N THR A 62 -12.56 0.28 3.04
CA THR A 62 -12.14 -0.36 4.30
C THR A 62 -10.63 -0.34 4.43
N TRP A 63 -10.15 -0.20 5.67
CA TRP A 63 -8.73 -0.24 6.03
C TRP A 63 -8.48 -1.30 7.10
N ASP A 64 -7.38 -2.02 6.94
CA ASP A 64 -6.72 -2.70 8.06
C ASP A 64 -5.56 -1.83 8.53
N CYS A 65 -5.62 -1.42 9.79
CA CYS A 65 -4.59 -0.61 10.43
C CYS A 65 -3.98 -1.36 11.61
N ARG A 66 -2.64 -1.38 11.65
CA ARG A 66 -1.84 -1.77 12.80
C ARG A 66 -1.07 -0.56 13.31
N VAL A 67 -1.39 -0.13 14.52
CA VAL A 67 -0.76 1.02 15.19
C VAL A 67 0.22 0.52 16.24
N PHE A 68 1.49 0.92 16.13
CA PHE A 68 2.57 0.54 17.02
C PHE A 68 2.86 1.61 18.08
N SER A 69 2.66 2.90 17.76
CA SER A 69 2.77 4.02 18.70
C SER A 69 1.82 5.16 18.29
N GLY A 70 1.47 6.04 19.23
CA GLY A 70 0.56 7.16 18.99
C GLY A 70 -0.90 6.73 18.78
N ALA A 71 -1.60 7.48 17.94
CA ALA A 71 -2.94 7.17 17.47
C ALA A 71 -3.11 7.55 16.00
N VAL A 72 -4.01 6.87 15.29
CA VAL A 72 -4.36 7.16 13.90
C VAL A 72 -5.85 7.41 13.75
N ARG A 73 -6.24 8.21 12.76
CA ARG A 73 -7.63 8.27 12.29
C ARG A 73 -7.63 8.20 10.77
N VAL A 74 -8.69 7.64 10.20
CA VAL A 74 -8.88 7.62 8.75
C VAL A 74 -9.90 8.69 8.36
N TRP A 75 -9.80 9.15 7.12
CA TRP A 75 -10.79 10.06 6.56
C TRP A 75 -11.16 9.67 5.13
N ILE A 76 -12.36 10.08 4.73
CA ILE A 76 -12.87 9.95 3.37
C ILE A 76 -13.41 11.28 2.90
N LYS A 77 -13.17 11.60 1.63
CA LYS A 77 -13.75 12.76 0.94
C LYS A 77 -14.81 12.27 -0.04
N CYS A 78 -16.00 12.84 0.06
CA CYS A 78 -17.16 12.46 -0.75
C CYS A 78 -17.53 13.56 -1.76
N SER A 79 -18.29 13.21 -2.80
CA SER A 79 -18.69 14.14 -3.87
C SER A 79 -19.68 15.23 -3.44
N ASN A 80 -20.24 15.12 -2.23
CA ASN A 80 -21.03 16.16 -1.58
C ASN A 80 -20.16 17.24 -0.90
N ASN A 81 -18.86 17.28 -1.20
CA ASN A 81 -17.86 18.17 -0.58
C ASN A 81 -17.69 18.00 0.95
N GLN A 82 -18.16 16.89 1.52
CA GLN A 82 -17.95 16.57 2.92
C GLN A 82 -16.75 15.64 3.09
N THR A 83 -16.01 15.86 4.18
CA THR A 83 -14.97 14.93 4.65
C THR A 83 -15.43 14.31 5.95
N TYR A 84 -15.48 12.97 5.98
CA TYR A 84 -15.84 12.22 7.18
C TYR A 84 -14.58 11.63 7.80
N TYR A 85 -14.47 11.73 9.11
CA TYR A 85 -13.35 11.23 9.90
C TYR A 85 -13.81 10.10 10.82
N SER A 86 -12.96 9.10 11.02
CA SER A 86 -13.11 8.19 12.15
C SER A 86 -12.74 8.88 13.46
N GLY A 87 -13.00 8.20 14.58
CA GLY A 87 -12.33 8.53 15.84
C GLY A 87 -10.82 8.28 15.76
N TRP A 88 -10.08 8.77 16.75
CA TRP A 88 -8.69 8.40 16.95
C TRP A 88 -8.59 6.98 17.52
N HIS A 89 -7.79 6.15 16.87
CA HIS A 89 -7.52 4.76 17.21
C HIS A 89 -6.10 4.66 17.79
N PRO A 90 -5.94 4.34 19.09
CA PRO A 90 -4.63 4.24 19.73
C PRO A 90 -3.86 2.99 19.25
N VAL A 91 -2.85 2.56 20.00
CA VAL A 91 -2.08 1.33 19.71
C VAL A 91 -2.99 0.10 19.66
N GLY A 92 -2.92 -0.66 18.56
CA GLY A 92 -3.77 -1.84 18.36
C GLY A 92 -3.91 -2.27 16.90
N LEU A 93 -4.85 -3.19 16.67
CA LEU A 93 -5.30 -3.65 15.36
C LEU A 93 -6.74 -3.19 15.13
N TYR A 94 -6.99 -2.55 14.00
CA TYR A 94 -8.31 -1.97 13.68
C TYR A 94 -8.73 -2.34 12.27
N TYR A 95 -9.98 -2.78 12.16
CA TYR A 95 -10.71 -2.85 10.90
C TYR A 95 -11.64 -1.64 10.84
N ILE A 96 -11.38 -0.70 9.94
CA ILE A 96 -12.12 0.56 9.85
C ILE A 96 -12.88 0.60 8.53
N THR A 97 -14.13 1.04 8.56
CA THR A 97 -14.98 1.18 7.37
C THR A 97 -15.46 2.62 7.24
N GLY A 98 -15.31 3.19 6.05
CA GLY A 98 -15.80 4.51 5.69
C GLY A 98 -16.86 4.41 4.61
N ASN A 99 -17.95 5.16 4.76
CA ASN A 99 -19.01 5.27 3.77
C ASN A 99 -19.47 6.73 3.64
N CYS A 100 -19.74 7.18 2.42
CA CYS A 100 -20.39 8.46 2.18
C CYS A 100 -21.84 8.40 2.69
N ALA A 101 -22.12 9.11 3.79
CA ALA A 101 -23.39 9.02 4.52
C ALA A 101 -24.64 9.41 3.70
N VAL A 102 -24.48 10.19 2.64
CA VAL A 102 -25.58 10.68 1.79
C VAL A 102 -25.79 9.73 0.61
N PHE A 103 -27.02 9.27 0.41
CA PHE A 103 -27.36 8.40 -0.71
C PHE A 103 -27.01 9.07 -2.05
N GLY A 104 -26.19 8.39 -2.86
CA GLY A 104 -25.71 8.91 -4.14
C GLY A 104 -24.38 9.68 -4.09
N ALA A 105 -23.89 10.08 -2.91
CA ALA A 105 -22.57 10.69 -2.80
C ALA A 105 -21.47 9.64 -3.01
N THR A 106 -20.52 9.88 -3.91
CA THR A 106 -19.45 8.94 -4.25
C THR A 106 -18.16 9.27 -3.52
N LEU A 107 -17.39 8.26 -3.18
CA LEU A 107 -16.06 8.40 -2.62
C LEU A 107 -15.10 8.95 -3.68
N LEU A 108 -14.51 10.11 -3.38
CA LEU A 108 -13.53 10.76 -4.22
C LEU A 108 -12.11 10.40 -3.77
N ASP A 109 -11.86 10.50 -2.46
CA ASP A 109 -10.52 10.36 -1.90
C ASP A 109 -10.55 9.78 -0.48
N THR A 110 -9.40 9.33 -0.01
CA THR A 110 -9.22 8.86 1.36
C THR A 110 -7.76 8.97 1.80
N GLY A 111 -7.55 9.13 3.11
CA GLY A 111 -6.24 9.01 3.70
C GLY A 111 -6.26 8.62 5.17
N VAL A 112 -5.07 8.62 5.74
CA VAL A 112 -4.81 8.34 7.15
C VAL A 112 -4.09 9.56 7.73
N GLU A 113 -4.51 9.96 8.92
CA GLU A 113 -3.86 10.98 9.73
C GLU A 113 -3.35 10.33 11.02
N SER A 114 -2.26 10.87 11.55
CA SER A 114 -1.60 10.36 12.75
C SER A 114 -1.36 11.48 13.76
N MET A 115 -1.38 11.10 15.04
CA MET A 115 -0.99 11.91 16.19
C MET A 115 -0.01 11.07 17.02
N GLY A 116 1.15 11.62 17.37
CA GLY A 116 2.13 10.91 18.20
C GLY A 116 2.61 11.72 19.40
#